data_AF-A0A8E0V4X6-F1
#
_entry.id   AF-A0A8E0V4X6-F1
#
_cell.length_a   1.000
_cell.length_b   1.000
_cell.length_c   1.000
_cell.angle_alpha   90.00
_cell.angle_beta   90.00
_cell.angle_gamma   90.00
#
_symmetry.space_group_name_H-M   'P 1'
#
loop_
_entity.id
_entity.type
_entity.pdbx_description
1 polymer ?
#
loop_
_entity_poly.entity_id
_entity_poly.type
_entity_poly.pdbx_seq_one_letter_code
_entity_poly.pdbx_strand_id
1 'polypeptide(L)'
;MLYLLWDTEGQLETFFRTFAVAYSKTIHMNLHRTDAYADYDGDAVEKELKRRLWWHLTSTDLLHAGIPGKREGVYSINPNQICVKYPPNHDDDSIYYRASLGTGVPLDQPTDMCYFLWRLKFAELCREVLDAMQKVKPGSSSASYELTVQLSQRYMAFLGELPWFFRPDMGAELKISRLAVQRPYILRQRTALLFGVFSRLGRLHRPFIAQGMKDSKFATSYKSGIYCAENLFKLRHKGCG
;
A
#
# COMPACT_ATOMS: atom_id res chain seq x y z
N MET A 1 0.76 16.60 9.81
CA MET A 1 1.50 15.39 10.22
C MET A 1 1.31 14.17 9.28
N LEU A 2 0.55 14.27 8.17
CA LEU A 2 0.56 13.25 7.08
C LEU A 2 1.88 13.24 6.29
N TYR A 3 2.51 14.42 6.22
CA TYR A 3 3.79 14.62 5.57
C TYR A 3 4.86 13.72 6.19
N LEU A 4 4.87 13.49 7.51
CA LEU A 4 5.90 12.69 8.19
C LEU A 4 5.89 11.19 7.85
N LEU A 5 4.73 10.58 7.59
CA LEU A 5 4.67 9.16 7.21
C LEU A 5 5.15 8.92 5.77
N TRP A 6 5.05 9.93 4.91
CA TRP A 6 5.53 9.88 3.52
C TRP A 6 6.88 10.60 3.32
N ASP A 7 7.33 11.45 4.26
CA ASP A 7 8.65 12.09 4.29
C ASP A 7 9.69 11.22 5.00
N THR A 8 9.34 10.39 5.99
CA THR A 8 10.28 9.33 6.43
C THR A 8 10.53 8.31 5.32
N GLU A 9 9.55 8.19 4.40
CA GLU A 9 9.63 7.48 3.11
C GLU A 9 9.83 8.47 1.94
N GLY A 10 10.45 9.63 2.19
CA GLY A 10 10.63 10.67 1.18
C GLY A 10 11.61 10.24 0.09
N GLN A 11 11.53 10.86 -1.10
CA GLN A 11 12.49 10.66 -2.20
C GLN A 11 13.89 11.23 -1.94
N LEU A 12 14.26 11.40 -0.67
CA LEU A 12 15.58 11.86 -0.29
C LEU A 12 16.61 10.81 -0.73
N GLU A 13 17.75 11.29 -1.23
CA GLU A 13 18.85 10.41 -1.60
C GLU A 13 19.31 9.54 -0.42
N THR A 14 19.22 10.08 0.80
CA THR A 14 19.50 9.37 2.04
C THR A 14 18.58 8.18 2.26
N PHE A 15 17.27 8.30 2.01
CA PHE A 15 16.32 7.20 2.09
C PHE A 15 16.72 6.07 1.14
N PHE A 16 16.98 6.43 -0.13
CA PHE A 16 17.33 5.47 -1.15
C PHE A 16 18.65 4.74 -0.92
N ARG A 17 19.64 5.44 -0.34
CA ARG A 17 20.91 4.85 0.08
C ARG A 17 20.71 3.88 1.24
N THR A 18 19.96 4.28 2.25
CA THR A 18 19.62 3.41 3.40
C THR A 18 18.83 2.19 2.96
N PHE A 19 17.85 2.37 2.05
CA PHE A 19 17.08 1.28 1.48
C PHE A 19 17.97 0.28 0.74
N ALA A 20 18.91 0.75 -0.09
CA ALA A 20 19.84 -0.13 -0.81
C ALA A 20 20.73 -0.95 0.15
N VAL A 21 21.22 -0.33 1.22
CA VAL A 21 22.00 -1.03 2.27
C VAL A 21 21.14 -2.06 2.99
N ALA A 22 19.92 -1.69 3.39
CA ALA A 22 18.98 -2.60 4.05
C ALA A 22 18.64 -3.79 3.14
N TYR A 23 18.32 -3.54 1.87
CA TYR A 23 18.07 -4.58 0.87
C TYR A 23 19.25 -5.55 0.78
N SER A 24 20.47 -5.05 0.55
CA SER A 24 21.68 -5.88 0.49
C SER A 24 21.87 -6.74 1.75
N LYS A 25 21.65 -6.16 2.95
CA LYS A 25 21.75 -6.90 4.21
C LYS A 25 20.70 -8.02 4.30
N THR A 26 19.46 -7.77 3.88
CA THR A 26 18.42 -8.81 3.89
C THR A 26 18.66 -9.94 2.91
N ILE A 27 19.29 -9.65 1.77
CA ILE A 27 19.76 -10.69 0.84
C ILE A 27 20.86 -11.54 1.49
N HIS A 28 21.86 -10.92 2.12
CA HIS A 28 22.91 -11.65 2.84
C HIS A 28 22.37 -12.52 3.98
N MET A 29 21.27 -12.11 4.62
CA MET A 29 20.59 -12.90 5.65
C MET A 29 19.59 -13.93 5.09
N ASN A 30 19.51 -14.07 3.75
CA ASN A 30 18.58 -14.96 3.05
C ASN A 30 17.09 -14.72 3.39
N LEU A 31 16.69 -13.49 3.73
CA LEU A 31 15.32 -13.22 4.16
C LEU A 31 14.30 -13.46 3.03
N HIS A 32 14.69 -13.23 1.77
CA HIS A 32 13.92 -13.56 0.57
C HIS A 32 13.60 -15.06 0.41
N ARG A 33 14.21 -15.94 1.22
CA ARG A 33 14.03 -17.40 1.20
C ARG A 33 13.61 -17.96 2.56
N THR A 34 13.05 -17.11 3.43
CA THR A 34 12.65 -17.49 4.81
C THR A 34 11.74 -18.72 4.86
N ASP A 35 10.93 -18.96 3.83
CA ASP A 35 10.01 -20.10 3.74
C ASP A 35 10.38 -21.12 2.64
N ALA A 36 11.62 -21.08 2.14
CA ALA A 36 12.07 -21.99 1.08
C ALA A 36 12.28 -23.43 1.56
N TYR A 37 12.52 -23.63 2.86
CA TYR A 37 12.77 -24.94 3.46
C TYR A 37 11.75 -25.22 4.56
N ALA A 38 11.22 -26.45 4.58
CA ALA A 38 10.21 -26.88 5.55
C ALA A 38 10.78 -27.01 6.97
N ASP A 39 12.05 -27.43 7.08
CA ASP A 39 12.76 -27.70 8.33
C ASP A 39 13.38 -26.42 8.93
N TYR A 40 12.54 -25.42 9.19
CA TYR A 40 13.00 -24.26 9.96
C TYR A 40 13.03 -24.63 11.45
N ASP A 41 14.23 -24.94 11.95
CA ASP A 41 14.52 -25.25 13.36
C ASP A 41 14.68 -23.99 14.24
N GLY A 42 14.42 -22.80 13.67
CA GLY A 42 14.54 -21.54 14.40
C GLY A 42 13.28 -21.17 15.18
N ASP A 43 13.42 -20.18 16.07
CA ASP A 43 12.33 -19.64 16.85
C ASP A 43 11.21 -19.05 15.96
N ALA A 44 9.95 -19.28 16.36
CA ALA A 44 8.77 -18.84 15.64
C ALA A 44 8.68 -17.32 15.57
N VAL A 45 9.09 -16.61 16.63
CA VAL A 45 9.12 -15.14 16.65
C VAL A 45 10.15 -14.64 15.64
N GLU A 46 11.36 -15.21 15.64
CA GLU A 46 12.40 -14.87 14.67
C GLU A 46 11.93 -15.09 13.22
N LYS A 47 11.27 -16.21 12.94
CA LYS A 47 10.73 -16.51 11.60
C LYS A 47 9.73 -15.44 11.15
N GLU A 48 8.83 -15.07 12.03
CA GLU A 48 7.80 -14.08 11.76
C GLU A 48 8.40 -12.68 11.57
N LEU A 49 9.39 -12.30 12.38
CA LEU A 49 10.14 -11.06 12.21
C LEU A 49 10.84 -11.01 10.84
N LYS A 50 11.48 -12.10 10.41
CA LYS A 50 12.11 -12.20 9.08
C LYS A 50 11.10 -11.98 7.95
N ARG A 51 9.91 -12.60 8.04
CA ARG A 51 8.83 -12.40 7.06
C ARG A 51 8.38 -10.94 7.02
N ARG A 52 8.10 -10.34 8.18
CA ARG A 52 7.64 -8.95 8.28
C ARG A 52 8.68 -7.96 7.75
N LEU A 53 9.95 -8.16 8.08
CA LEU A 53 11.05 -7.33 7.56
C LEU A 53 11.15 -7.42 6.03
N TRP A 54 11.10 -8.63 5.47
CA TRP A 54 11.17 -8.82 4.03
C TRP A 54 10.00 -8.15 3.31
N TRP A 55 8.78 -8.39 3.78
CA TRP A 55 7.58 -7.79 3.19
C TRP A 55 7.50 -6.28 3.40
N HIS A 56 8.05 -5.75 4.49
CA HIS A 56 8.16 -4.31 4.71
C HIS A 56 9.03 -3.68 3.62
N LEU A 57 10.24 -4.21 3.39
CA LEU A 57 11.12 -3.73 2.33
C LEU A 57 10.50 -3.87 0.94
N THR A 58 9.87 -5.02 0.67
CA THR A 58 9.20 -5.30 -0.60
C THR A 58 8.09 -4.28 -0.87
N SER A 59 7.14 -4.12 0.04
CA SER A 59 6.06 -3.15 -0.15
C SER A 59 6.56 -1.71 -0.25
N THR A 60 7.62 -1.36 0.49
CA THR A 60 8.25 -0.05 0.38
C THR A 60 8.83 0.16 -1.03
N ASP A 61 9.61 -0.76 -1.56
CA ASP A 61 10.17 -0.69 -2.93
C ASP A 61 9.07 -0.49 -4.00
N LEU A 62 8.01 -1.30 -3.92
CA LEU A 62 6.88 -1.24 -4.86
C LEU A 62 6.11 0.09 -4.77
N LEU A 63 5.88 0.60 -3.55
CA LEU A 63 5.19 1.88 -3.36
C LEU A 63 6.00 3.06 -3.89
N HIS A 64 7.33 3.00 -3.75
CA HIS A 64 8.26 4.04 -4.20
C HIS A 64 8.39 4.09 -5.71
N ALA A 65 8.32 2.95 -6.40
CA ALA A 65 8.32 2.89 -7.86
C ALA A 65 7.20 3.75 -8.49
N GLY A 66 6.08 3.92 -7.77
CA GLY A 66 4.95 4.76 -8.21
C GLY A 66 5.06 6.26 -7.86
N ILE A 67 6.11 6.71 -7.18
CA ILE A 67 6.30 8.12 -6.78
C ILE A 67 7.06 8.88 -7.89
N PRO A 68 6.63 10.09 -8.30
CA PRO A 68 7.32 10.83 -9.36
C PRO A 68 8.74 11.18 -8.96
N GLY A 69 9.72 10.93 -9.81
CA GLY A 69 11.12 11.28 -9.53
C GLY A 69 12.11 10.41 -10.30
N LYS A 70 13.39 10.45 -9.90
CA LYS A 70 14.48 9.74 -10.61
C LYS A 70 14.31 8.21 -10.67
N ARG A 71 13.54 7.63 -9.73
CA ARG A 71 13.28 6.18 -9.63
C ARG A 71 11.86 5.80 -10.00
N GLU A 72 11.09 6.75 -10.55
CA GLU A 72 9.76 6.43 -11.03
C GLU A 72 9.81 5.31 -12.07
N GLY A 73 8.91 4.34 -11.96
CA GLY A 73 8.84 3.20 -12.87
C GLY A 73 9.79 2.05 -12.53
N VAL A 74 10.60 2.15 -11.47
CA VAL A 74 11.62 1.14 -11.16
C VAL A 74 11.47 0.63 -9.74
N TYR A 75 11.42 -0.70 -9.60
CA TYR A 75 11.54 -1.45 -8.35
C TYR A 75 12.67 -2.48 -8.49
N SER A 76 13.32 -2.84 -7.39
CA SER A 76 14.48 -3.74 -7.35
C SER A 76 14.12 -5.17 -6.92
N ILE A 77 13.04 -5.32 -6.13
CA ILE A 77 12.61 -6.61 -5.60
C ILE A 77 11.63 -7.24 -6.59
N ASN A 78 12.06 -8.29 -7.29
CA ASN A 78 11.21 -9.02 -8.21
C ASN A 78 10.29 -10.00 -7.43
N PRO A 79 8.96 -9.90 -7.57
CA PRO A 79 8.03 -10.82 -6.91
C PRO A 79 8.30 -12.31 -7.20
N ASN A 80 8.82 -12.63 -8.39
CA ASN A 80 9.14 -14.02 -8.79
C ASN A 80 10.36 -14.60 -8.04
N GLN A 81 11.08 -13.79 -7.27
CA GLN A 81 12.26 -14.19 -6.51
C GLN A 81 11.97 -14.31 -5.00
N ILE A 82 10.71 -14.18 -4.59
CA ILE A 82 10.29 -14.22 -3.20
C ILE A 82 9.82 -15.63 -2.83
N CYS A 83 10.47 -16.23 -1.85
CA CYS A 83 10.03 -17.46 -1.20
C CYS A 83 9.78 -17.19 0.29
N VAL A 84 8.78 -16.34 0.55
CA VAL A 84 8.39 -15.86 1.87
C VAL A 84 6.87 -15.82 1.93
N LYS A 85 6.27 -16.48 2.91
CA LYS A 85 4.81 -16.46 3.12
C LYS A 85 4.38 -15.10 3.63
N TYR A 86 3.15 -14.69 3.32
CA TYR A 86 2.57 -13.50 3.95
C TYR A 86 2.45 -13.71 5.46
N PRO A 87 2.74 -12.69 6.28
CA PRO A 87 2.44 -12.70 7.70
C PRO A 87 0.96 -12.97 7.96
N PRO A 88 0.59 -13.72 9.01
CA PRO A 88 -0.80 -13.83 9.42
C PRO A 88 -1.31 -12.53 10.07
N ASN A 89 -2.62 -12.31 10.00
CA ASN A 89 -3.27 -11.19 10.69
C ASN A 89 -3.48 -11.55 12.16
N HIS A 90 -2.60 -11.08 13.05
CA HIS A 90 -2.69 -11.27 14.50
C HIS A 90 -2.05 -10.09 15.25
N ASP A 91 -2.33 -10.00 16.55
CA ASP A 91 -1.63 -9.09 17.47
C ASP A 91 -0.25 -9.63 17.85
N ASP A 92 0.68 -8.74 18.16
CA ASP A 92 2.09 -9.10 18.41
C ASP A 92 2.25 -10.01 19.63
N ASP A 93 1.47 -9.76 20.69
CA ASP A 93 1.46 -10.59 21.90
C ASP A 93 1.12 -12.05 21.58
N SER A 94 0.27 -12.29 20.59
CA SER A 94 -0.15 -13.65 20.24
C SER A 94 0.96 -14.50 19.61
N ILE A 95 2.01 -13.87 19.09
CA ILE A 95 3.19 -14.55 18.51
C ILE A 95 3.99 -15.20 19.63
N TYR A 96 4.12 -14.53 20.78
CA TYR A 96 4.92 -15.00 21.91
C TYR A 96 4.28 -16.21 22.61
N TYR A 97 2.95 -16.23 22.72
CA TYR A 97 2.22 -17.25 23.47
C TYR A 97 1.86 -18.51 22.66
N ARG A 98 2.07 -18.53 21.35
CA ARG A 98 1.71 -19.66 20.49
C ARG A 98 2.94 -20.44 20.05
N ALA A 99 3.06 -21.69 20.51
CA ALA A 99 4.07 -22.66 20.05
C ALA A 99 4.04 -22.93 18.54
N SER A 100 2.95 -22.56 17.85
CA SER A 100 2.85 -22.55 16.39
C SER A 100 2.17 -21.26 15.91
N LEU A 101 2.74 -20.62 14.88
CA LEU A 101 2.12 -19.52 14.13
C LEU A 101 0.81 -20.01 13.46
N GLY A 102 -0.28 -20.07 14.22
CA GLY A 102 -1.59 -20.53 13.72
C GLY A 102 -2.16 -19.62 12.63
N THR A 103 -3.23 -20.07 11.99
CA THR A 103 -3.92 -19.30 10.93
C THR A 103 -4.37 -17.94 11.46
N GLY A 104 -4.06 -16.86 10.72
CA GLY A 104 -4.53 -15.48 10.96
C GLY A 104 -6.00 -15.38 11.33
N VAL A 105 -6.39 -14.37 12.11
CA VAL A 105 -7.81 -13.98 12.16
C VAL A 105 -8.21 -13.30 10.85
N PRO A 106 -9.51 -13.28 10.47
CA PRO A 106 -9.95 -12.61 9.25
C PRO A 106 -9.51 -11.14 9.15
N LEU A 107 -9.25 -10.65 7.93
CA LEU A 107 -8.75 -9.28 7.68
C LEU A 107 -9.75 -8.16 8.02
N ASP A 108 -11.00 -8.51 8.33
CA ASP A 108 -12.03 -7.60 8.81
C ASP A 108 -11.99 -7.39 10.34
N GLN A 109 -11.10 -8.11 11.03
CA GLN A 109 -10.79 -7.92 12.44
C GLN A 109 -9.56 -7.01 12.61
N PRO A 110 -9.66 -5.96 13.44
CA PRO A 110 -8.54 -5.09 13.71
C PRO A 110 -7.51 -5.79 14.62
N THR A 111 -6.27 -5.85 14.15
CA THR A 111 -5.09 -6.37 14.86
C THR A 111 -3.91 -5.42 14.67
N ASP A 112 -2.77 -5.67 15.31
CA ASP A 112 -1.52 -4.95 15.04
C ASP A 112 -1.06 -5.10 13.57
N MET A 113 -1.35 -6.25 12.94
CA MET A 113 -0.93 -6.56 11.57
C MET A 113 -1.88 -6.10 10.47
N CYS A 114 -3.10 -5.69 10.79
CA CYS A 114 -4.10 -5.39 9.77
C CYS A 114 -3.64 -4.31 8.78
N TYR A 115 -3.06 -3.20 9.25
CA TYR A 115 -2.54 -2.15 8.38
C TYR A 115 -1.40 -2.64 7.49
N PHE A 116 -0.46 -3.42 8.05
CA PHE A 116 0.67 -3.94 7.29
C PHE A 116 0.20 -4.80 6.12
N LEU A 117 -0.77 -5.67 6.34
CA LEU A 117 -1.36 -6.52 5.32
C LEU A 117 -2.10 -5.74 4.24
N TRP A 118 -2.84 -4.69 4.62
CA TRP A 118 -3.50 -3.82 3.65
C TRP A 118 -2.52 -2.93 2.88
N ARG A 119 -1.42 -2.50 3.51
CA ARG A 119 -0.30 -1.81 2.83
C ARG A 119 0.35 -2.72 1.80
N LEU A 120 0.55 -4.01 2.10
CA LEU A 120 1.08 -4.99 1.15
C LEU A 120 0.19 -5.13 -0.09
N LYS A 121 -1.10 -5.39 0.11
CA LYS A 121 -2.08 -5.47 -1.00
C LYS A 121 -2.10 -4.21 -1.84
N PHE A 122 -2.03 -3.04 -1.20
CA PHE A 122 -1.96 -1.76 -1.91
C PHE A 122 -0.67 -1.60 -2.73
N ALA A 123 0.47 -2.01 -2.17
CA ALA A 123 1.76 -1.96 -2.85
C ALA A 123 1.78 -2.86 -4.11
N GLU A 124 1.21 -4.06 -4.02
CA GLU A 124 1.06 -4.97 -5.15
C GLU A 124 0.16 -4.41 -6.23
N LEU A 125 -0.98 -3.82 -5.85
CA LEU A 125 -1.85 -3.11 -6.78
C LEU A 125 -1.10 -1.96 -7.48
N CYS A 126 -0.31 -1.17 -6.75
CA CYS A 126 0.50 -0.10 -7.34
C CYS A 126 1.49 -0.64 -8.37
N ARG A 127 2.19 -1.74 -8.06
CA ARG A 127 3.12 -2.40 -8.97
C ARG A 127 2.42 -2.89 -10.23
N GLU A 128 1.27 -3.54 -10.09
CA GLU A 128 0.53 -4.07 -11.24
C GLU A 128 0.01 -2.96 -12.16
N VAL A 129 -0.46 -1.84 -11.59
CA VAL A 129 -0.85 -0.66 -12.35
C VAL A 129 0.37 -0.08 -13.09
N LEU A 130 1.52 0.02 -12.42
CA LEU A 130 2.76 0.50 -13.01
C LEU A 130 3.23 -0.39 -14.18
N ASP A 131 3.30 -1.70 -13.97
CA ASP A 131 3.69 -2.68 -15.01
C ASP A 131 2.74 -2.62 -16.21
N ALA A 132 1.43 -2.43 -15.98
CA ALA A 132 0.45 -2.30 -17.04
C ALA A 132 0.64 -1.00 -17.85
N MET A 133 0.84 0.13 -17.17
CA MET A 133 1.04 1.42 -17.80
C MET A 133 2.34 1.48 -18.62
N GLN A 134 3.39 0.77 -18.22
CA GLN A 134 4.65 0.69 -18.97
C GLN A 134 4.51 -0.01 -20.33
N LYS A 135 3.48 -0.84 -20.51
CA LYS A 135 3.22 -1.53 -21.80
C LYS A 135 2.56 -0.63 -22.83
N VAL A 136 2.07 0.55 -22.44
CA VAL A 136 1.41 1.49 -23.35
C VAL A 136 2.43 2.17 -24.22
N LYS A 137 2.26 2.06 -25.55
CA LYS A 137 3.13 2.76 -26.51
C LYS A 137 3.01 4.28 -26.36
N PRO A 138 4.13 5.02 -26.32
CA PRO A 138 4.11 6.47 -26.35
C PRO A 138 3.27 6.99 -27.53
N GLY A 139 2.40 7.98 -27.27
CA GLY A 139 1.59 8.65 -28.31
C GLY A 139 0.19 8.07 -28.57
N SER A 140 -0.16 6.90 -28.03
CA SER A 140 -1.53 6.36 -28.16
C SER A 140 -2.47 6.88 -27.08
N SER A 141 -3.00 8.09 -27.28
CA SER A 141 -3.87 8.77 -26.28
C SER A 141 -5.14 7.97 -25.94
N SER A 142 -5.81 7.35 -26.93
CA SER A 142 -7.04 6.57 -26.67
C SER A 142 -6.76 5.29 -25.88
N ALA A 143 -5.74 4.51 -26.28
CA ALA A 143 -5.38 3.28 -25.57
C ALA A 143 -4.90 3.56 -24.14
N SER A 144 -4.14 4.65 -23.96
CA SER A 144 -3.73 5.12 -22.64
C SER A 144 -4.94 5.49 -21.76
N TYR A 145 -5.94 6.18 -22.34
CA TYR A 145 -7.14 6.56 -21.61
C TYR A 145 -7.99 5.35 -21.18
N GLU A 146 -8.26 4.42 -22.11
CA GLU A 146 -9.03 3.21 -21.82
C GLU A 146 -8.37 2.38 -20.72
N LEU A 147 -7.04 2.21 -20.79
CA LEU A 147 -6.29 1.53 -19.74
C LEU A 147 -6.35 2.29 -18.41
N THR A 148 -6.23 3.62 -18.42
CA THR A 148 -6.40 4.46 -17.23
C THR A 148 -7.75 4.23 -16.55
N VAL A 149 -8.85 4.17 -17.32
CA VAL A 149 -10.19 3.90 -16.78
C VAL A 149 -10.29 2.46 -16.23
N GLN A 150 -9.72 1.48 -16.91
CA GLN A 150 -9.71 0.10 -16.44
C GLN A 150 -8.92 -0.05 -15.13
N LEU A 151 -7.72 0.52 -15.07
CA LEU A 151 -6.86 0.45 -13.89
C LEU A 151 -7.44 1.24 -12.71
N SER A 152 -8.19 2.31 -12.97
CA SER A 152 -8.84 3.09 -11.91
C SER A 152 -9.95 2.31 -11.20
N GLN A 153 -10.68 1.45 -11.94
CA GLN A 153 -11.67 0.54 -11.35
C GLN A 153 -11.03 -0.42 -10.34
N ARG A 154 -9.77 -0.81 -10.52
CA ARG A 154 -9.05 -1.67 -9.56
C ARG A 154 -8.78 -0.95 -8.24
N TYR A 155 -8.43 0.33 -8.27
CA TYR A 155 -8.32 1.13 -7.04
C TYR A 155 -9.68 1.32 -6.35
N MET A 156 -10.74 1.52 -7.12
CA MET A 156 -12.10 1.64 -6.56
C MET A 156 -12.57 0.33 -5.93
N ALA A 157 -12.29 -0.82 -6.57
CA ALA A 157 -12.55 -2.14 -6.02
C ALA A 157 -11.77 -2.36 -4.71
N PHE A 158 -10.48 -2.01 -4.69
CA PHE A 158 -9.66 -2.05 -3.48
C PHE A 158 -10.27 -1.23 -2.32
N LEU A 159 -10.77 -0.01 -2.58
CA LEU A 159 -11.47 0.80 -1.58
C LEU A 159 -12.73 0.12 -1.04
N GLY A 160 -13.48 -0.59 -1.88
CA GLY A 160 -14.68 -1.35 -1.50
C GLY A 160 -14.38 -2.59 -0.65
N GLU A 161 -13.21 -3.22 -0.87
CA GLU A 161 -12.74 -4.38 -0.10
C GLU A 161 -12.20 -4.01 1.29
N LEU A 162 -11.86 -2.74 1.52
CA LEU A 162 -11.31 -2.31 2.80
C LEU A 162 -12.23 -2.71 3.96
N PRO A 163 -11.66 -3.10 5.12
CA PRO A 163 -12.43 -3.40 6.30
C PRO A 163 -13.09 -2.13 6.83
N TRP A 164 -14.15 -2.27 7.60
CA TRP A 164 -14.97 -1.16 8.07
C TRP A 164 -14.17 -0.05 8.79
N PHE A 165 -13.04 -0.38 9.41
CA PHE A 165 -12.15 0.56 10.10
C PHE A 165 -11.16 1.29 9.18
N PHE A 166 -11.00 0.86 7.93
CA PHE A 166 -10.19 1.54 6.91
C PHE A 166 -10.98 2.17 5.77
N ARG A 167 -12.30 1.90 5.66
CA ARG A 167 -13.15 2.50 4.62
C ARG A 167 -13.15 4.03 4.69
N PRO A 168 -13.36 4.73 3.56
CA PRO A 168 -13.52 6.18 3.54
C PRO A 168 -14.84 6.66 4.18
N ASP A 169 -15.87 5.80 4.21
CA ASP A 169 -17.22 6.17 4.62
C ASP A 169 -17.37 6.44 6.12
N MET A 170 -18.35 7.29 6.43
CA MET A 170 -18.59 7.90 7.75
C MET A 170 -19.56 7.09 8.62
N GLY A 171 -20.13 5.99 8.10
CA GLY A 171 -21.21 5.23 8.77
C GLY A 171 -20.82 4.52 10.07
N ALA A 172 -19.54 4.57 10.47
CA ALA A 172 -19.02 3.87 11.64
C ALA A 172 -18.22 4.77 12.60
N GLU A 173 -18.39 6.11 12.55
CA GLU A 173 -17.58 7.04 13.37
C GLU A 173 -17.52 6.66 14.85
N LEU A 174 -18.66 6.40 15.49
CA LEU A 174 -18.69 6.01 16.91
C LEU A 174 -17.92 4.69 17.16
N LYS A 175 -18.09 3.70 16.25
CA LYS A 175 -17.41 2.41 16.34
C LYS A 175 -15.90 2.55 16.14
N ILE A 176 -15.49 3.41 15.21
CA ILE A 176 -14.09 3.73 14.93
C ILE A 176 -13.48 4.51 16.10
N SER A 177 -14.18 5.47 16.70
CA SER A 177 -13.70 6.21 17.87
C SER A 177 -13.47 5.28 19.06
N ARG A 178 -14.38 4.33 19.31
CA ARG A 178 -14.18 3.30 20.34
C ARG A 178 -12.96 2.42 20.04
N LEU A 179 -12.80 2.01 18.78
CA LEU A 179 -11.61 1.26 18.37
C LEU A 179 -10.32 2.08 18.54
N ALA A 180 -10.35 3.38 18.25
CA ALA A 180 -9.20 4.26 18.39
C ALA A 180 -8.75 4.42 19.85
N VAL A 181 -9.66 4.33 20.82
CA VAL A 181 -9.29 4.27 22.25
C VAL A 181 -8.49 3.01 22.56
N GLN A 182 -8.89 1.87 22.00
CA GLN A 182 -8.20 0.58 22.20
C GLN A 182 -6.92 0.45 21.37
N ARG A 183 -6.90 1.05 20.17
CA ARG A 183 -5.81 1.00 19.19
C ARG A 183 -5.53 2.40 18.64
N PRO A 184 -4.77 3.24 19.38
CA PRO A 184 -4.56 4.66 19.04
C PRO A 184 -3.95 4.92 17.65
N TYR A 185 -3.25 3.95 17.09
CA TYR A 185 -2.62 4.04 15.77
C TYR A 185 -3.61 3.87 14.59
N ILE A 186 -4.82 3.32 14.81
CA ILE A 186 -5.71 2.88 13.72
C ILE A 186 -6.17 4.03 12.82
N LEU A 187 -6.41 5.22 13.39
CA LEU A 187 -6.83 6.40 12.63
C LEU A 187 -5.70 6.91 11.73
N ARG A 188 -4.46 6.86 12.22
CA ARG A 188 -3.28 7.26 11.45
C ARG A 188 -3.04 6.29 10.30
N GLN A 189 -3.15 4.98 10.57
CA GLN A 189 -3.05 3.92 9.57
C GLN A 189 -4.12 4.04 8.48
N ARG A 190 -5.39 4.25 8.87
CA ARG A 190 -6.50 4.55 7.95
C ARG A 190 -6.16 5.73 7.04
N THR A 191 -5.71 6.83 7.66
CA THR A 191 -5.40 8.07 6.96
C THR A 191 -4.26 7.88 5.97
N ALA A 192 -3.19 7.18 6.37
CA ALA A 192 -2.05 6.88 5.49
C ALA A 192 -2.45 6.03 4.29
N LEU A 193 -3.21 4.95 4.53
CA LEU A 193 -3.67 4.05 3.47
C LEU A 193 -4.57 4.77 2.46
N LEU A 194 -5.61 5.47 2.95
CA LEU A 194 -6.54 6.21 2.10
C LEU A 194 -5.83 7.31 1.31
N PHE A 195 -4.92 8.05 1.96
CA PHE A 195 -4.13 9.07 1.28
C PHE A 195 -3.29 8.48 0.14
N GLY A 196 -2.63 7.34 0.38
CA GLY A 196 -1.90 6.59 -0.63
C GLY A 196 -2.79 6.25 -1.83
N VAL A 197 -3.95 5.64 -1.58
CA VAL A 197 -4.89 5.22 -2.64
C VAL A 197 -5.40 6.41 -3.45
N PHE A 198 -5.94 7.45 -2.82
CA PHE A 198 -6.48 8.60 -3.55
C PHE A 198 -5.40 9.39 -4.29
N SER A 199 -4.17 9.42 -3.78
CA SER A 199 -3.03 10.04 -4.47
C SER A 199 -2.69 9.28 -5.76
N ARG A 200 -2.62 7.94 -5.71
CA ARG A 200 -2.32 7.10 -6.89
C ARG A 200 -3.45 7.12 -7.91
N LEU A 201 -4.70 7.01 -7.45
CA LEU A 201 -5.89 7.08 -8.30
C LEU A 201 -6.02 8.47 -8.98
N GLY A 202 -5.88 9.56 -8.22
CA GLY A 202 -5.92 10.91 -8.77
C GLY A 202 -4.80 11.16 -9.78
N ARG A 203 -3.59 10.64 -9.49
CA ARG A 203 -2.45 10.72 -10.41
C ARG A 203 -2.72 9.99 -11.72
N LEU A 204 -3.30 8.79 -11.66
CA LEU A 204 -3.61 7.98 -12.84
C LEU A 204 -4.52 8.73 -13.84
N HIS A 205 -5.47 9.51 -13.33
CA HIS A 205 -6.38 10.31 -14.17
C HIS A 205 -5.83 11.68 -14.59
N ARG A 206 -4.76 12.17 -13.95
CA ARG A 206 -4.22 13.53 -14.13
C ARG A 206 -4.05 13.96 -15.60
N PRO A 207 -3.51 13.13 -16.52
CA PRO A 207 -3.33 13.52 -17.93
C PRO A 207 -4.64 13.89 -18.66
N PHE A 208 -5.79 13.38 -18.19
CA PHE A 208 -7.07 13.46 -18.89
C PHE A 208 -8.09 14.38 -18.19
N ILE A 209 -7.77 14.93 -17.01
CA ILE A 209 -8.71 15.79 -16.25
C ILE A 209 -9.10 17.02 -17.07
N ALA A 210 -8.13 17.73 -17.63
CA ALA A 210 -8.38 18.94 -18.42
C ALA A 210 -9.18 18.66 -19.70
N GLN A 211 -8.98 17.47 -20.31
CA GLN A 211 -9.76 17.02 -21.46
C GLN A 211 -11.21 16.71 -21.06
N GLY A 212 -11.42 16.07 -19.90
CA GLY A 212 -12.74 15.74 -19.38
C GLY A 212 -13.62 16.95 -19.02
N MET A 213 -13.04 18.15 -18.90
CA MET A 213 -13.81 19.40 -18.76
C MET A 213 -14.43 19.86 -20.09
N LYS A 214 -13.88 19.44 -21.22
CA LYS A 214 -14.25 19.93 -22.56
C LYS A 214 -14.90 18.85 -23.42
N ASP A 215 -14.54 17.60 -23.19
CA ASP A 215 -14.97 16.44 -23.99
C ASP A 215 -15.56 15.36 -23.08
N SER A 216 -16.81 14.97 -23.38
CA SER A 216 -17.56 13.97 -22.63
C SER A 216 -16.90 12.59 -22.65
N LYS A 217 -16.09 12.27 -23.67
CA LYS A 217 -15.28 11.04 -23.73
C LYS A 217 -14.41 10.88 -22.50
N PHE A 218 -13.87 11.97 -21.96
CA PHE A 218 -12.95 11.96 -20.82
C PHE A 218 -13.61 12.29 -19.47
N ALA A 219 -14.95 12.40 -19.43
CA ALA A 219 -15.70 12.84 -18.25
C ALA A 219 -15.42 11.98 -17.00
N THR A 220 -15.15 10.68 -17.16
CA THR A 220 -14.78 9.79 -16.05
C THR A 220 -13.52 10.27 -15.34
N SER A 221 -12.50 10.73 -16.06
CA SER A 221 -11.27 11.25 -15.44
C SER A 221 -11.51 12.54 -14.68
N TYR A 222 -12.36 13.42 -15.20
CA TYR A 222 -12.73 14.65 -14.51
C TYR A 222 -13.45 14.35 -13.19
N LYS A 223 -14.47 13.48 -13.22
CA LYS A 223 -15.21 13.05 -12.02
C LYS A 223 -14.30 12.37 -11.00
N SER A 224 -13.45 11.43 -11.43
CA SER A 224 -12.49 10.77 -10.54
C SER A 224 -11.47 11.75 -9.96
N GLY A 225 -11.01 12.73 -10.74
CA GLY A 225 -10.12 13.78 -10.27
C GLY A 225 -10.72 14.61 -9.13
N ILE A 226 -11.98 15.06 -9.29
CA ILE A 226 -12.71 15.78 -8.23
C ILE A 226 -12.89 14.88 -7.01
N TYR A 227 -13.37 13.66 -7.20
CA TYR A 227 -13.60 12.70 -6.12
C TYR A 227 -12.33 12.47 -5.27
N CYS A 228 -11.18 12.27 -5.92
CA CYS A 228 -9.90 12.13 -5.22
C CYS A 228 -9.50 13.41 -4.47
N ALA A 229 -9.65 14.59 -5.10
CA ALA A 229 -9.30 15.86 -4.48
C ALA A 229 -10.13 16.14 -3.22
N GLU A 230 -11.44 15.89 -3.26
CA GLU A 230 -12.34 16.04 -2.11
C GLU A 230 -11.96 15.11 -0.95
N ASN A 231 -11.67 13.84 -1.26
CA ASN A 231 -11.28 12.88 -0.23
C ASN A 231 -9.91 13.22 0.39
N LEU A 232 -8.94 13.61 -0.42
CA LEU A 232 -7.63 14.07 0.09
C LEU A 232 -7.78 15.32 0.97
N PHE A 233 -8.64 16.26 0.58
CA PHE A 233 -8.95 17.43 1.39
C PHE A 233 -9.55 17.03 2.74
N LYS A 234 -10.56 16.14 2.76
CA LYS A 234 -11.20 15.63 3.99
C LYS A 234 -10.19 14.94 4.92
N LEU A 235 -9.27 14.14 4.37
CA LEU A 235 -8.23 13.45 5.14
C LEU A 235 -7.24 14.41 5.80
N ARG A 236 -6.85 15.50 5.10
CA ARG A 236 -5.94 16.50 5.66
C ARG A 236 -6.56 17.31 6.80
N HIS A 237 -7.86 17.59 6.73
CA HIS A 237 -8.54 18.38 7.76
C HIS A 237 -8.80 17.58 9.04
N LYS A 238 -9.07 16.27 8.91
CA LYS A 238 -9.28 15.40 10.08
C LYS A 238 -7.99 14.94 10.78
N GLY A 239 -6.86 14.97 10.08
CA GLY A 239 -5.55 14.58 10.63
C GLY A 239 -4.83 15.67 11.44
N CYS A 240 -5.49 16.79 11.74
CA CYS A 240 -4.97 17.92 12.52
C CYS A 240 -5.65 18.09 13.90
N GLY A 241 -6.50 17.15 14.32
CA GLY A 241 -7.08 17.08 15.66
C GLY A 241 -6.33 16.10 16.55
#